data_AF-A0A2I0R651-F1
#
_entry.id   AF-A0A2I0R651-F1
#
_cell.length_a   1.000
_cell.length_b   1.000
_cell.length_c   1.000
_cell.angle_alpha   90.00
_cell.angle_beta   90.00
_cell.angle_gamma   90.00
#
_symmetry.space_group_name_H-M   'P 1'
#
loop_
_entity.id
_entity.type
_entity.pdbx_description
1 polymer ?
#
loop_
_entity_poly.entity_id
_entity_poly.type
_entity_poly.pdbx_seq_one_letter_code
_entity_poly.pdbx_strand_id
1 'polypeptide(L)'
;MEKGGEWEIKSFEESYTSASTPEYNDSYVINNGGTIQFEKDGTGNTNYSSELAIYLEGLLYEEYINKEFTYHNSEHSIYLIYADHGGVAYNLEWEKDKMIMSFSEVQEFEDYDENNNPIQITTTYSLKFICEKK
;
A
#
# COMPACT_ATOMS: atom_id res chain seq x y z
N MET A 1 -12.90 -22.67 -11.26
CA MET A 1 -12.54 -21.41 -10.60
C MET A 1 -12.66 -20.31 -11.64
N GLU A 2 -13.64 -19.43 -11.47
CA GLU A 2 -13.85 -18.30 -12.37
C GLU A 2 -13.16 -17.08 -11.75
N LYS A 3 -12.08 -16.62 -12.38
CA LYS A 3 -11.32 -15.43 -11.96
C LYS A 3 -12.27 -14.24 -11.73
N GLY A 4 -12.09 -13.53 -10.62
CA GLY A 4 -12.80 -12.28 -10.28
C GLY A 4 -12.20 -11.06 -11.00
N GLY A 5 -10.89 -11.09 -11.26
CA GLY A 5 -10.17 -10.13 -12.10
C GLY A 5 -8.66 -10.22 -11.89
N GLU A 6 -7.88 -9.95 -12.92
CA GLU A 6 -6.42 -9.82 -12.84
C GLU A 6 -6.04 -8.38 -13.18
N TRP A 7 -5.21 -7.78 -12.33
CA TRP A 7 -4.81 -6.38 -12.42
C TRP A 7 -3.29 -6.29 -12.47
N GLU A 8 -2.77 -5.53 -13.42
CA GLU A 8 -1.35 -5.17 -13.52
C GLU A 8 -1.08 -3.95 -12.65
N ILE A 9 -0.09 -4.02 -11.75
CA ILE A 9 0.39 -2.86 -10.98
C ILE A 9 1.32 -2.05 -11.89
N LYS A 10 0.81 -0.98 -12.49
CA LYS A 10 1.61 -0.10 -13.37
C LYS A 10 2.66 0.66 -12.56
N SER A 11 2.27 1.15 -11.39
CA SER A 11 3.19 1.74 -10.42
C SER A 11 2.75 1.49 -8.98
N PHE A 12 3.74 1.44 -8.11
CA PHE A 12 3.61 1.59 -6.67
C PHE A 12 4.27 2.92 -6.28
N GLU A 13 3.59 3.70 -5.47
CA GLU A 13 4.05 5.00 -5.00
C GLU A 13 3.98 5.04 -3.48
N GLU A 14 5.01 5.60 -2.87
CA GLU A 14 5.07 5.89 -1.44
C GLU A 14 5.50 7.34 -1.24
N SER A 15 4.96 7.97 -0.21
CA SER A 15 5.44 9.27 0.23
C SER A 15 5.39 9.41 1.74
N TYR A 16 6.37 10.14 2.24
CA TYR A 16 6.45 10.62 3.61
C TYR A 16 6.56 12.13 3.57
N THR A 17 5.65 12.83 4.24
CA THR A 17 5.64 14.30 4.27
C THR A 17 5.47 14.84 5.68
N SER A 18 6.23 15.88 6.00
CA SER A 18 6.22 16.62 7.27
C SER A 18 6.27 18.10 6.96
N ALA A 19 5.35 18.88 7.54
CA ALA A 19 5.41 20.33 7.48
C ALA A 19 6.46 20.90 8.44
N SER A 20 6.69 20.19 9.57
CA SER A 20 7.62 20.61 10.62
C SER A 20 9.07 20.30 10.28
N THR A 21 9.32 19.28 9.45
CA THR A 21 10.65 18.84 9.04
C THR A 21 10.70 18.48 7.54
N PRO A 22 10.48 19.45 6.63
CA PRO A 22 10.35 19.19 5.19
C PRO A 22 11.60 18.60 4.52
N GLU A 23 12.77 18.75 5.13
CA GLU A 23 14.04 18.19 4.68
C GLU A 23 14.08 16.65 4.71
N TYR A 24 13.19 16.01 5.47
CA TYR A 24 13.01 14.55 5.50
C TYR A 24 11.84 14.08 4.64
N ASN A 25 11.22 14.97 3.87
CA ASN A 25 10.19 14.56 2.92
C ASN A 25 10.84 13.70 1.84
N ASP A 26 10.26 12.53 1.61
CA ASP A 26 10.72 11.59 0.61
C ASP A 26 9.54 10.98 -0.14
N SER A 27 9.81 10.56 -1.36
CA SER A 27 8.85 9.87 -2.20
C SER A 27 9.56 8.83 -3.05
N TYR A 28 8.95 7.66 -3.13
CA TYR A 28 9.50 6.54 -3.88
C TYR A 28 8.48 6.01 -4.88
N VAL A 29 8.95 5.64 -6.08
CA VAL A 29 8.11 5.11 -7.15
C VAL A 29 8.77 3.89 -7.76
N ILE A 30 8.04 2.77 -7.75
CA ILE A 30 8.42 1.53 -8.45
C ILE A 30 7.46 1.34 -9.62
N ASN A 31 8.00 1.27 -10.83
CA ASN A 31 7.21 1.01 -12.03
C ASN A 31 7.18 -0.50 -12.32
N ASN A 32 6.10 -0.96 -12.96
CA ASN A 32 5.87 -2.39 -13.24
C ASN A 32 5.93 -3.22 -11.95
N GLY A 33 5.05 -2.89 -11.00
CA GLY A 33 4.99 -3.51 -9.68
C GLY A 33 4.55 -4.97 -9.67
N GLY A 34 4.19 -5.56 -10.82
CA GLY A 34 3.72 -6.95 -10.92
C GLY A 34 2.21 -7.03 -11.08
N THR A 35 1.56 -8.00 -10.43
CA THR A 35 0.12 -8.24 -10.58
C THR A 35 -0.58 -8.57 -9.27
N ILE A 36 -1.89 -8.26 -9.22
CA ILE A 36 -2.81 -8.68 -8.17
C ILE A 36 -3.98 -9.40 -8.82
N GLN A 37 -4.29 -10.59 -8.32
CA GLN A 37 -5.41 -11.40 -8.79
C GLN A 37 -6.43 -11.56 -7.68
N PHE A 38 -7.71 -11.33 -8.03
CA PHE A 38 -8.84 -11.56 -7.14
C PHE A 38 -9.70 -12.69 -7.71
N GLU A 39 -10.07 -13.64 -6.85
CA GLU A 39 -11.00 -14.73 -7.14
C GLU A 39 -12.39 -14.42 -6.59
N LYS A 40 -13.43 -14.92 -7.26
CA LYS A 40 -14.83 -14.67 -6.87
C LYS A 40 -15.21 -15.26 -5.50
N ASP A 41 -14.40 -16.16 -4.96
CA ASP A 41 -14.62 -16.79 -3.66
C ASP A 41 -14.11 -15.95 -2.48
N GLY A 42 -13.57 -14.75 -2.73
CA GLY A 42 -13.02 -13.87 -1.71
C GLY A 42 -11.56 -14.14 -1.39
N THR A 43 -10.86 -14.95 -2.21
CA THR A 43 -9.42 -15.15 -2.13
C THR A 43 -8.69 -14.38 -3.23
N GLY A 44 -7.40 -14.18 -3.09
CA GLY A 44 -6.57 -13.59 -4.14
C GLY A 44 -5.12 -13.94 -3.94
N ASN A 45 -4.28 -13.50 -4.87
CA ASN A 45 -2.84 -13.63 -4.75
C ASN A 45 -2.13 -12.41 -5.32
N THR A 46 -0.93 -12.14 -4.81
CA THR A 46 -0.02 -11.15 -5.35
C THR A 46 1.13 -11.83 -6.06
N ASN A 47 1.61 -11.21 -7.13
CA ASN A 47 2.85 -11.57 -7.79
C ASN A 47 3.57 -10.28 -8.15
N TYR A 48 4.12 -9.65 -7.13
CA TYR A 48 4.91 -8.44 -7.20
C TYR A 48 6.18 -8.66 -8.02
N SER A 49 6.61 -7.62 -8.73
CA SER A 49 7.93 -7.64 -9.38
C SER A 49 9.03 -7.80 -8.33
N SER A 50 10.20 -8.31 -8.72
CA SER A 50 11.30 -8.52 -7.77
C SER A 50 11.69 -7.24 -7.03
N GLU A 51 11.65 -6.09 -7.71
CA GLU A 51 11.93 -4.79 -7.10
C GLU A 51 10.90 -4.43 -6.03
N LEU A 52 9.60 -4.53 -6.34
CA LEU A 52 8.55 -4.22 -5.37
C LEU A 52 8.51 -5.25 -4.23
N ALA A 53 8.76 -6.53 -4.51
CA ALA A 53 8.82 -7.57 -3.48
C ALA A 53 9.93 -7.27 -2.45
N ILE A 54 11.17 -7.02 -2.91
CA ILE A 54 12.31 -6.66 -2.04
C ILE A 54 12.00 -5.40 -1.23
N TYR A 55 11.37 -4.41 -1.88
CA TYR A 55 11.00 -3.18 -1.20
C TYR A 55 9.99 -3.40 -0.08
N LEU A 56 8.92 -4.15 -0.38
CA LEU A 56 7.87 -4.44 0.58
C LEU A 56 8.35 -5.38 1.71
N GLU A 57 9.34 -6.25 1.50
CA GLU A 57 9.97 -7.01 2.60
C GLU A 57 10.62 -6.11 3.66
N GLY A 58 11.00 -4.88 3.29
CA GLY A 58 11.50 -3.88 4.24
C GLY A 58 10.40 -3.17 5.05
N LEU A 59 9.16 -3.20 4.57
CA LEU A 59 8.01 -2.51 5.17
C LEU A 59 7.01 -3.46 5.83
N LEU A 60 6.91 -4.67 5.29
CA LEU A 60 5.95 -5.72 5.62
C LEU A 60 6.70 -7.00 5.97
N TYR A 61 6.05 -7.89 6.71
CA TYR A 61 6.61 -9.23 6.94
C TYR A 61 6.70 -10.00 5.61
N GLU A 62 7.81 -10.71 5.39
CA GLU A 62 8.08 -11.52 4.18
C GLU A 62 6.93 -12.48 3.86
N GLU A 63 6.23 -12.96 4.89
CA GLU A 63 5.05 -13.83 4.78
C GLU A 63 3.83 -13.18 4.12
N TYR A 64 3.87 -11.89 3.78
CA TYR A 64 2.82 -11.20 3.01
C TYR A 64 3.15 -11.07 1.53
N ILE A 65 4.42 -11.31 1.17
CA ILE A 65 4.94 -11.02 -0.16
C ILE A 65 4.71 -12.22 -1.07
N ASN A 66 4.03 -11.98 -2.19
CA ASN A 66 3.69 -12.98 -3.19
C ASN A 66 2.94 -14.18 -2.61
N LYS A 67 2.02 -13.91 -1.67
CA LYS A 67 1.18 -14.92 -1.02
C LYS A 67 -0.28 -14.80 -1.42
N GLU A 68 -1.00 -15.87 -1.14
CA GLU A 68 -2.45 -15.84 -1.14
C GLU A 68 -2.96 -14.99 0.02
N PHE A 69 -4.06 -14.30 -0.23
CA PHE A 69 -4.76 -13.49 0.76
C PHE A 69 -6.27 -13.78 0.68
N THR A 70 -6.99 -13.48 1.75
CA THR A 70 -8.44 -13.33 1.71
C THR A 70 -8.79 -11.86 1.66
N TYR A 71 -9.91 -11.50 1.06
CA TYR A 71 -10.31 -10.10 0.96
C TYR A 71 -11.80 -9.89 1.18
N HIS A 72 -12.11 -8.70 1.69
CA HIS A 72 -13.45 -8.16 1.73
C HIS A 72 -13.43 -6.75 1.16
N ASN A 73 -14.38 -6.41 0.30
CA ASN A 73 -14.43 -5.09 -0.29
C ASN A 73 -15.82 -4.45 -0.17
N SER A 74 -15.82 -3.13 -0.16
CA SER A 74 -16.99 -2.28 -0.34
C SER A 74 -16.88 -1.54 -1.69
N GLU A 75 -17.72 -0.54 -1.91
CA GLU A 75 -17.62 0.36 -3.07
C GLU A 75 -16.36 1.24 -3.01
N HIS A 76 -15.86 1.55 -1.81
CA HIS A 76 -14.81 2.56 -1.59
C HIS A 76 -13.60 2.03 -0.81
N SER A 77 -13.58 0.75 -0.48
CA SER A 77 -12.49 0.17 0.29
C SER A 77 -12.29 -1.31 -0.01
N ILE A 78 -11.07 -1.77 0.19
CA ILE A 78 -10.71 -3.18 0.18
C ILE A 78 -9.84 -3.50 1.39
N TYR A 79 -10.16 -4.59 2.08
CA TYR A 79 -9.41 -5.11 3.20
C TYR A 79 -8.73 -6.41 2.77
N LEU A 80 -7.39 -6.42 2.76
CA LEU A 80 -6.58 -7.58 2.40
C LEU A 80 -6.06 -8.24 3.68
N ILE A 81 -6.35 -9.52 3.86
CA ILE A 81 -5.99 -10.31 5.04
C ILE A 81 -4.96 -11.35 4.63
N TYR A 82 -3.76 -11.23 5.20
CA TYR A 82 -2.62 -12.08 4.92
C TYR A 82 -2.40 -13.03 6.10
N ALA A 83 -2.99 -14.22 6.01
CA ALA A 83 -2.89 -15.31 7.00
C ALA A 83 -2.88 -14.84 8.49
N ASP A 84 -2.12 -15.52 9.36
CA ASP A 84 -2.17 -15.43 10.83
C ASP A 84 -1.77 -14.07 11.45
N HIS A 85 -1.60 -13.01 10.64
CA HIS A 85 -0.91 -11.80 11.06
C HIS A 85 -1.71 -10.49 10.81
N GLY A 86 -2.99 -10.63 10.46
CA GLY A 86 -3.91 -9.51 10.29
C GLY A 86 -4.08 -9.06 8.84
N GLY A 87 -4.49 -7.81 8.65
CA GLY A 87 -4.80 -7.29 7.31
C GLY A 87 -4.71 -5.78 7.23
N VAL A 88 -4.61 -5.28 6.00
CA VAL A 88 -4.47 -3.86 5.67
C VAL A 88 -5.71 -3.38 4.93
N ALA A 89 -6.26 -2.24 5.36
CA ALA A 89 -7.37 -1.58 4.69
C ALA A 89 -6.85 -0.51 3.73
N TYR A 90 -7.27 -0.60 2.48
CA TYR A 90 -7.01 0.40 1.46
C TYR A 90 -8.31 1.10 1.08
N ASN A 91 -8.24 2.40 0.83
CA ASN A 91 -9.24 3.10 0.06
C ASN A 91 -9.17 2.63 -1.39
N LEU A 92 -10.32 2.48 -2.02
CA LEU A 92 -10.46 1.96 -3.37
C LEU A 92 -11.11 3.00 -4.28
N GLU A 93 -10.41 3.35 -5.35
CA GLU A 93 -10.97 4.10 -6.46
C GLU A 93 -10.89 3.23 -7.72
N TRP A 94 -11.97 3.16 -8.50
CA TRP A 94 -11.97 2.41 -9.74
C TRP A 94 -12.69 3.15 -10.87
N GLU A 95 -12.17 3.03 -12.09
CA GLU A 95 -12.82 3.52 -13.30
C GLU A 95 -12.58 2.52 -14.42
N LYS A 96 -13.57 1.67 -14.68
CA LYS A 96 -13.65 0.66 -15.76
C LYS A 96 -12.44 -0.27 -15.86
N ASP A 97 -11.32 0.24 -16.34
CA ASP A 97 -10.07 -0.46 -16.62
C ASP A 97 -8.93 -0.03 -15.68
N LYS A 98 -9.20 0.86 -14.71
CA LYS A 98 -8.25 1.35 -13.70
C LYS A 98 -8.73 1.08 -12.29
N MET A 99 -7.80 0.71 -11.41
CA MET A 99 -8.02 0.55 -9.98
C MET A 99 -6.87 1.22 -9.22
N ILE A 100 -7.18 1.98 -8.19
CA ILE A 100 -6.21 2.58 -7.28
C ILE A 100 -6.54 2.08 -5.87
N MET A 101 -5.57 1.42 -5.24
CA MET A 101 -5.63 1.12 -3.82
C MET A 101 -4.68 2.07 -3.08
N SER A 102 -5.19 2.83 -2.12
CA SER A 102 -4.39 3.80 -1.38
C SER A 102 -4.53 3.63 0.13
N PHE A 103 -3.45 3.87 0.84
CA PHE A 103 -3.40 3.94 2.29
C PHE A 103 -2.77 5.27 2.66
N SER A 104 -3.30 5.94 3.68
CA SER A 104 -2.73 7.17 4.19
C SER A 104 -2.98 7.24 5.69
N GLU A 105 -1.94 7.54 6.44
CA GLU A 105 -2.02 7.74 7.88
C GLU A 105 -1.29 9.00 8.28
N VAL A 106 -1.84 9.69 9.28
CA VAL A 106 -1.20 10.82 9.92
C VAL A 106 -0.63 10.32 11.23
N GLN A 107 0.68 10.44 11.39
CA GLN A 107 1.39 10.13 12.62
C GLN A 107 1.76 11.42 13.33
N GLU A 108 1.57 11.44 14.64
CA GLU A 108 1.92 12.56 15.50
C GLU A 108 2.89 12.07 16.59
N PHE A 109 4.06 12.69 16.68
CA PHE A 109 5.04 12.40 17.73
C PHE A 109 5.72 13.67 18.24
N GLU A 110 6.21 13.61 19.47
CA GLU A 110 7.00 14.68 20.07
C GLU A 110 8.47 14.51 19.69
N ASP A 111 9.11 15.60 19.27
CA ASP A 111 10.55 15.71 19.07
C ASP A 111 11.08 16.95 19.81
N TYR A 112 12.37 17.23 19.73
CA TYR A 112 13.02 18.37 20.38
C TYR A 112 13.68 19.28 19.37
N ASP A 113 13.46 20.59 19.48
CA ASP A 113 14.16 21.58 18.66
C ASP A 113 15.66 21.68 19.03
N GLU A 114 16.42 22.49 18.30
CA GLU A 114 17.85 22.75 18.56
C GLU A 114 18.14 23.31 19.98
N ASN A 115 17.11 23.84 20.67
CA ASN A 115 17.18 24.39 22.01
C ASN A 115 16.62 23.42 23.07
N ASN A 116 16.30 22.18 22.69
CA ASN A 116 15.74 21.14 23.53
C ASN A 116 14.33 21.48 24.09
N ASN A 117 13.53 22.26 23.37
CA ASN A 117 12.11 22.43 23.64
C ASN A 117 11.30 21.36 22.88
N PRO A 118 10.27 20.76 23.50
CA PRO A 118 9.41 19.81 22.82
C PRO A 118 8.64 20.51 21.69
N ILE A 119 8.64 19.88 20.52
CA ILE A 119 7.86 20.28 19.33
C ILE A 119 7.00 19.12 18.87
N GLN A 120 5.79 19.42 18.41
CA GLN A 120 4.90 18.43 17.83
C GLN A 120 5.24 18.27 16.34
N ILE A 121 5.58 17.06 15.94
CA ILE A 121 5.76 16.68 14.54
C ILE A 121 4.50 15.96 14.08
N THR A 122 3.96 16.41 12.95
CA THR A 122 2.86 15.75 12.25
C THR A 122 3.40 15.30 10.91
N THR A 123 3.38 14.00 10.66
CA THR A 123 3.81 13.40 9.41
C THR A 123 2.66 12.66 8.76
N THR A 124 2.62 12.71 7.43
CA THR A 124 1.68 11.93 6.63
C THR A 124 2.46 10.89 5.85
N TYR A 125 2.14 9.64 6.11
CA TYR A 125 2.63 8.49 5.36
C TYR A 125 1.56 8.05 4.37
N SER A 126 1.92 7.80 3.12
CA SER A 126 0.98 7.36 2.09
C SER A 126 1.56 6.29 1.18
N LEU A 127 0.73 5.30 0.85
CA LEU A 127 1.00 4.24 -0.12
C LEU A 127 -0.07 4.22 -1.19
N LYS A 128 0.31 3.91 -2.42
CA LYS A 128 -0.62 3.84 -3.55
C LYS A 128 -0.19 2.76 -4.56
N PHE A 129 -1.10 1.86 -4.86
CA PHE A 129 -0.99 0.92 -5.97
C PHE A 129 -1.86 1.43 -7.10
N ILE A 130 -1.25 1.73 -8.25
CA ILE A 130 -1.96 2.14 -9.47
C ILE A 130 -2.01 0.94 -10.39
N CYS A 131 -3.21 0.43 -10.61
CA CYS A 131 -3.45 -0.80 -11.34
C CYS A 131 -4.29 -0.59 -12.60
N GLU A 132 -4.00 -1.38 -13.64
CA GLU A 132 -4.82 -1.47 -14.85
C GLU A 132 -5.31 -2.91 -15.05
N LYS A 133 -6.50 -3.04 -15.60
CA LYS A 133 -7.10 -4.35 -15.88
C LYS A 133 -6.34 -5.06 -16.99
N LYS A 134 -6.07 -6.34 -16.78
CA LYS A 134 -5.35 -7.21 -17.73
C LYS A 134 -6.28 -7.95 -18.69
#